data_AF-A0A257CQU4-F1
#
_entry.id   AF-A0A257CQU4-F1
#
_cell.length_a   1.000
_cell.length_b   1.000
_cell.length_c   1.000
_cell.angle_alpha   90.00
_cell.angle_beta   90.00
_cell.angle_gamma   90.00
#
_symmetry.space_group_name_H-M   'P 1'
#
loop_
_entity.id
_entity.type
_entity.pdbx_description
1 polymer ?
#
loop_
_entity_poly.entity_id
_entity_poly.type
_entity_poly.pdbx_seq_one_letter_code
_entity_poly.pdbx_strand_id
1 'polypeptide(L)'
;MAARALIRQASLQVPPPDTTVEQIYTQAELRLHELKKSAAAPALKRDADRLLQRVGLVTDPYGMRSALDERLSSDNLPETIGQDVRDFDAALAIESTFLAQRLGFGAWLAAMRMGVDVALPDGLELPKTELWLLAKLQSAKPGSAGIPNLLREAGNVSRGSPAFVTARYHMIRLESNHAAAMAIARAILNDTNVGLTQQDRNRIADVSLPHVQSKLEFSNLVYVLPMKAYATSTATGGLPVVDVVGAKVLNESLPLDVLYDLQRARTTPNPLRKALLGVVWVRAFVLQRWDILERLEVDMKSLLPSNREELIEIRMATAIPQKRALGAIFLAKHPGLLGSISTQFYSTDPKDIAELALPNMHRRSVEAIDRRNWWCSLPEGRYFSTDPAPPEPPLHPMLSPKEISAWRSERLTLLAIPNATDYLGNIVLDWASTHPKDRGLPTALRMIVRSARGGCVGPDTQALGKRAFRHLHRHFPSSEAAKITFSHR
;
A
#
# COMPACT_ATOMS: atom_id res chain seq x y z
N MET A 1 -23.94 14.79 -35.78
CA MET A 1 -24.41 15.25 -34.45
C MET A 1 -25.64 14.48 -33.97
N ALA A 2 -26.67 14.26 -34.81
CA ALA A 2 -27.88 13.52 -34.43
C ALA A 2 -27.62 12.11 -33.84
N ALA A 3 -26.77 11.29 -34.44
CA ALA A 3 -26.46 9.95 -33.91
C ALA A 3 -25.80 9.98 -32.51
N ARG A 4 -24.93 10.97 -32.22
CA ARG A 4 -24.33 11.13 -30.88
C ARG A 4 -25.37 11.47 -29.83
N ALA A 5 -26.36 12.31 -30.17
CA ALA A 5 -27.44 12.67 -29.27
C ALA A 5 -28.31 11.45 -28.92
N LEU A 6 -28.66 10.63 -29.93
CA LEU A 6 -29.39 9.37 -29.73
C LEU A 6 -28.62 8.40 -28.82
N ILE A 7 -27.31 8.19 -29.06
CA ILE A 7 -26.48 7.32 -28.22
C ILE A 7 -26.42 7.82 -26.77
N ARG A 8 -26.28 9.14 -26.56
CA ARG A 8 -26.26 9.73 -25.23
C ARG A 8 -27.61 9.56 -24.51
N GLN A 9 -28.71 9.76 -25.22
CA GLN A 9 -30.06 9.56 -24.68
C GLN A 9 -30.28 8.10 -24.25
N ALA A 10 -29.92 7.15 -25.12
CA ALA A 10 -30.01 5.72 -24.82
C ALA A 10 -29.12 5.31 -23.64
N SER A 11 -27.90 5.86 -23.55
CA SER A 11 -26.94 5.57 -22.47
C SER A 11 -27.40 6.06 -21.09
N LEU A 12 -28.28 7.06 -21.03
CA LEU A 12 -28.86 7.55 -19.77
C LEU A 12 -30.07 6.75 -19.30
N GLN A 13 -30.49 5.73 -20.07
CA GLN A 13 -31.71 4.94 -19.82
C GLN A 13 -32.98 5.80 -19.66
N VAL A 14 -33.04 6.95 -20.35
CA VAL A 14 -34.23 7.81 -20.41
C VAL A 14 -34.83 7.75 -21.82
N PRO A 15 -35.56 6.67 -22.16
CA PRO A 15 -36.27 6.61 -23.42
C PRO A 15 -37.45 7.61 -23.45
N PRO A 16 -37.83 8.14 -24.62
CA PRO A 16 -39.14 8.73 -24.82
C PRO A 16 -40.26 7.73 -24.45
N PRO A 17 -41.48 8.21 -24.12
CA PRO A 17 -42.60 7.36 -23.69
C PRO A 17 -42.93 6.21 -24.67
N ASP A 18 -42.68 6.42 -25.96
CA ASP A 18 -43.08 5.51 -27.05
C ASP A 18 -41.88 4.84 -27.76
N THR A 19 -40.71 4.74 -27.13
CA THR A 19 -39.51 4.18 -27.79
C THR A 19 -38.68 3.34 -26.82
N THR A 20 -38.11 2.22 -27.26
CA THR A 20 -37.20 1.42 -26.44
C THR A 20 -35.75 1.89 -26.60
N VAL A 21 -34.90 1.62 -25.60
CA VAL A 21 -33.44 1.87 -25.68
C VAL A 21 -32.82 1.20 -26.92
N GLU A 22 -33.27 -0.02 -27.22
CA GLU A 22 -32.85 -0.78 -28.40
C GLU A 22 -33.21 -0.05 -29.71
N GLN A 23 -34.44 0.44 -29.83
CA GLN A 23 -34.88 1.22 -31.00
C GLN A 23 -34.06 2.51 -31.18
N ILE A 24 -33.68 3.20 -30.10
CA ILE A 24 -32.82 4.40 -30.16
C ILE A 24 -31.42 4.03 -30.68
N TYR A 25 -30.87 2.90 -30.26
CA TYR A 25 -29.59 2.40 -30.76
C TYR A 25 -29.66 2.01 -32.24
N THR A 26 -30.71 1.30 -32.68
CA THR A 26 -30.91 0.97 -34.10
C THR A 26 -31.01 2.24 -34.97
N GLN A 27 -31.72 3.28 -34.51
CA GLN A 27 -31.78 4.55 -35.23
C GLN A 27 -30.41 5.25 -35.31
N ALA A 28 -29.62 5.18 -34.23
CA ALA A 28 -28.26 5.71 -34.24
C ALA A 28 -27.37 4.95 -35.24
N GLU A 29 -27.46 3.62 -35.26
CA GLU A 29 -26.72 2.73 -36.17
C GLU A 29 -27.01 3.05 -37.65
N LEU A 30 -28.28 3.15 -38.03
CA LEU A 30 -28.69 3.49 -39.40
C LEU A 30 -28.05 4.81 -39.87
N ARG A 31 -28.14 5.85 -39.04
CA ARG A 31 -27.57 7.18 -39.35
C ARG A 31 -26.05 7.15 -39.46
N LEU A 32 -25.38 6.29 -38.69
CA LEU A 32 -23.93 6.14 -38.77
C LEU A 32 -23.51 5.39 -40.03
N HIS A 33 -24.25 4.37 -40.45
CA HIS A 33 -24.01 3.68 -41.72
C HIS A 33 -24.23 4.59 -42.94
N GLU A 34 -25.27 5.42 -42.93
CA GLU A 34 -25.50 6.45 -43.95
C GLU A 34 -24.31 7.42 -44.04
N LEU A 35 -23.83 7.90 -42.89
CA LEU A 35 -22.67 8.78 -42.81
C LEU A 35 -21.41 8.13 -43.41
N LYS A 36 -21.19 6.84 -43.18
CA LYS A 36 -20.05 6.11 -43.78
C LYS A 36 -20.14 6.00 -45.30
N LYS A 37 -21.34 5.84 -45.85
CA LYS A 37 -21.59 5.75 -47.30
C LYS A 37 -21.50 7.11 -48.00
N SER A 38 -21.67 8.22 -47.27
CA SER A 38 -21.58 9.58 -47.81
C SER A 38 -20.15 10.00 -48.22
N ALA A 39 -20.03 11.13 -48.92
CA ALA A 39 -18.75 11.79 -49.24
C ALA A 39 -18.10 12.54 -48.05
N ALA A 40 -18.45 12.18 -46.81
CA ALA A 40 -17.92 12.79 -45.60
C ALA A 40 -16.39 12.65 -45.46
N ALA A 41 -15.79 13.61 -44.76
CA ALA A 41 -14.36 13.61 -44.47
C ALA A 41 -13.91 12.33 -43.72
N PRO A 42 -12.70 11.80 -43.98
CA PRO A 42 -12.21 10.58 -43.35
C PRO A 42 -12.24 10.60 -41.82
N ALA A 43 -11.95 11.75 -41.19
CA ALA A 43 -12.03 11.91 -39.74
C ALA A 43 -13.45 11.67 -39.20
N LEU A 44 -14.47 12.12 -39.92
CA LEU A 44 -15.87 11.96 -39.52
C LEU A 44 -16.35 10.52 -39.71
N LYS A 45 -15.83 9.81 -40.71
CA LYS A 45 -16.06 8.36 -40.89
C LYS A 45 -15.42 7.54 -39.77
N ARG A 46 -14.19 7.88 -39.36
CA ARG A 46 -13.53 7.26 -38.18
C ARG A 46 -14.31 7.47 -36.89
N ASP A 47 -14.86 8.67 -36.68
CA ASP A 47 -15.74 8.93 -35.54
C ASP A 47 -17.05 8.14 -35.62
N ALA A 48 -17.56 7.91 -36.83
CA ALA A 48 -18.73 7.06 -37.03
C ALA A 48 -18.45 5.59 -36.67
N ASP A 49 -17.27 5.07 -37.05
CA ASP A 49 -16.83 3.71 -36.68
C ASP A 49 -16.76 3.52 -35.17
N ARG A 50 -16.20 4.50 -34.43
CA ARG A 50 -16.15 4.46 -32.96
C ARG A 50 -17.54 4.43 -32.33
N LEU A 51 -18.50 5.18 -32.89
CA LEU A 51 -19.86 5.20 -32.39
C LEU A 51 -20.62 3.91 -32.73
N LEU A 52 -20.41 3.34 -33.91
CA LEU A 52 -20.95 2.03 -34.29
C LEU A 52 -20.44 0.93 -33.36
N GLN A 53 -19.15 0.94 -33.03
CA GLN A 53 -18.59 0.03 -32.02
C GLN A 53 -19.31 0.17 -30.67
N ARG A 54 -19.51 1.41 -30.19
CA ARG A 54 -20.25 1.66 -28.95
C ARG A 54 -21.70 1.18 -29.01
N VAL A 55 -22.38 1.33 -30.16
CA VAL A 55 -23.74 0.80 -30.35
C VAL A 55 -23.72 -0.72 -30.28
N GLY A 56 -22.80 -1.37 -31.00
CA GLY A 56 -22.67 -2.83 -31.01
C GLY A 56 -22.36 -3.43 -29.64
N LEU A 57 -21.62 -2.74 -28.76
CA LEU A 57 -21.43 -3.18 -27.37
C LEU A 57 -22.74 -3.34 -26.58
N VAL A 58 -23.81 -2.67 -27.01
CA VAL A 58 -25.13 -2.74 -26.36
C VAL A 58 -26.08 -3.65 -27.12
N THR A 59 -26.07 -3.59 -28.45
CA THR A 59 -27.03 -4.33 -29.30
C THR A 59 -26.59 -5.74 -29.64
N ASP A 60 -25.28 -5.99 -29.74
CA ASP A 60 -24.67 -7.31 -30.00
C ASP A 60 -23.34 -7.45 -29.23
N PRO A 61 -23.40 -7.57 -27.89
CA PRO A 61 -22.19 -7.60 -27.07
C PRO A 61 -21.28 -8.79 -27.38
N TYR A 62 -21.83 -9.95 -27.75
CA TYR A 62 -21.04 -11.14 -28.06
C TYR A 62 -20.35 -11.04 -29.42
N GLY A 63 -21.06 -10.63 -30.47
CA GLY A 63 -20.47 -10.44 -31.80
C GLY A 63 -19.44 -9.30 -31.80
N MET A 64 -19.75 -8.18 -31.12
CA MET A 64 -18.79 -7.07 -30.98
C MET A 64 -17.53 -7.51 -30.24
N ARG A 65 -17.67 -8.30 -29.18
CA ARG A 65 -16.54 -8.87 -28.45
C ARG A 65 -15.70 -9.80 -29.31
N SER A 66 -16.32 -10.72 -30.06
CA SER A 66 -15.59 -11.61 -30.97
C SER A 66 -14.81 -10.81 -32.01
N ALA A 67 -15.40 -9.74 -32.55
CA ALA A 67 -14.75 -8.87 -33.51
C ALA A 67 -13.60 -8.06 -32.87
N LEU A 68 -13.74 -7.60 -31.63
CA LEU A 68 -12.67 -6.94 -30.88
C LEU A 68 -11.52 -7.90 -30.56
N ASP A 69 -11.83 -9.14 -30.16
CA ASP A 69 -10.83 -10.18 -29.88
C ASP A 69 -9.97 -10.46 -31.11
N GLU A 70 -10.59 -10.61 -32.28
CA GLU A 70 -9.89 -10.80 -33.55
C GLU A 70 -9.01 -9.59 -33.91
N ARG A 71 -9.54 -8.36 -33.78
CA ARG A 71 -8.77 -7.13 -34.04
C ARG A 71 -7.57 -6.98 -33.12
N LEU A 72 -7.73 -7.28 -31.83
CA LEU A 72 -6.69 -7.15 -30.82
C LEU A 72 -5.69 -8.31 -30.83
N SER A 73 -6.02 -9.41 -31.51
CA SER A 73 -5.12 -10.55 -31.74
C SER A 73 -4.36 -10.48 -33.07
N SER A 74 -4.65 -9.47 -33.90
CA SER A 74 -4.02 -9.28 -35.21
C SER A 74 -2.55 -8.87 -35.05
N ASP A 75 -1.69 -9.38 -35.95
CA ASP A 75 -0.28 -8.95 -36.07
C ASP A 75 -0.15 -7.45 -36.38
N ASN A 76 -1.16 -6.89 -37.05
CA ASN A 76 -1.26 -5.46 -37.33
C ASN A 76 -2.38 -4.86 -36.49
N LEU A 77 -1.99 -4.22 -35.39
CA LEU A 77 -2.93 -3.58 -34.47
C LEU A 77 -3.51 -2.30 -35.11
N PRO A 78 -4.82 -2.06 -34.95
CA PRO A 78 -5.46 -0.90 -35.56
C PRO A 78 -5.06 0.40 -34.85
N GLU A 79 -5.14 1.54 -35.55
CA GLU A 79 -4.99 2.87 -34.93
C GLU A 79 -5.97 3.11 -33.76
N THR A 80 -7.06 2.32 -33.72
CA THR A 80 -8.10 2.36 -32.67
C THR A 80 -7.76 1.53 -31.44
N ILE A 81 -6.58 0.89 -31.35
CA ILE A 81 -6.23 -0.03 -30.26
C ILE A 81 -6.56 0.51 -28.87
N GLY A 82 -6.28 1.78 -28.58
CA GLY A 82 -6.56 2.36 -27.27
C GLY A 82 -8.06 2.47 -26.94
N GLN A 83 -8.92 2.57 -27.95
CA GLN A 83 -10.38 2.48 -27.78
C GLN A 83 -10.80 1.02 -27.69
N ASP A 84 -10.27 0.16 -28.56
CA ASP A 84 -10.62 -1.26 -28.62
C ASP A 84 -10.31 -1.98 -27.30
N VAL A 85 -9.17 -1.69 -26.67
CA VAL A 85 -8.82 -2.19 -25.33
C VAL A 85 -9.76 -1.68 -24.23
N ARG A 86 -10.26 -0.44 -24.34
CA ARG A 86 -11.21 0.13 -23.36
C ARG A 86 -12.61 -0.45 -23.52
N ASP A 87 -13.01 -0.73 -24.75
CA ASP A 87 -14.30 -1.31 -25.12
C ASP A 87 -14.34 -2.82 -24.93
N PHE A 88 -13.18 -3.48 -24.85
CA PHE A 88 -13.05 -4.86 -24.43
C PHE A 88 -13.35 -4.99 -22.94
N ASP A 89 -14.62 -4.87 -22.56
CA ASP A 89 -15.07 -4.99 -21.17
C ASP A 89 -14.83 -6.41 -20.65
N ALA A 90 -13.89 -6.52 -19.73
CA ALA A 90 -13.51 -7.78 -19.13
C ALA A 90 -14.51 -8.28 -18.07
N ALA A 91 -15.49 -7.49 -17.63
CA ALA A 91 -16.54 -7.96 -16.72
C ALA A 91 -17.46 -9.01 -17.37
N LEU A 92 -17.58 -8.97 -18.70
CA LEU A 92 -18.27 -9.98 -19.50
C LEU A 92 -17.40 -11.22 -19.80
N ALA A 93 -16.16 -11.27 -19.32
CA ALA A 93 -15.19 -12.29 -19.73
C ALA A 93 -15.33 -13.66 -19.04
N ILE A 94 -16.32 -13.87 -18.17
CA ILE A 94 -16.50 -15.11 -17.40
C ILE A 94 -17.36 -16.12 -18.16
N GLU A 95 -17.00 -16.41 -19.40
CA GLU A 95 -17.41 -17.64 -20.09
C GLU A 95 -16.14 -18.31 -20.63
N SER A 96 -15.56 -19.19 -19.80
CA SER A 96 -14.27 -19.84 -20.04
C SER A 96 -14.22 -20.67 -21.33
N THR A 97 -15.37 -21.22 -21.74
CA THR A 97 -15.48 -22.09 -22.93
C THR A 97 -15.29 -21.34 -24.25
N PHE A 98 -15.74 -20.09 -24.35
CA PHE A 98 -15.58 -19.27 -25.57
C PHE A 98 -14.12 -18.81 -25.76
N LEU A 99 -13.44 -18.46 -24.66
CA LEU A 99 -12.07 -17.95 -24.68
C LEU A 99 -11.04 -19.01 -25.09
N ALA A 100 -11.22 -20.26 -24.65
CA ALA A 100 -10.25 -21.33 -24.86
C ALA A 100 -10.09 -21.74 -26.34
N GLN A 101 -11.10 -21.51 -27.19
CA GLN A 101 -11.09 -22.00 -28.58
C GLN A 101 -10.20 -21.18 -29.52
N ARG A 102 -9.92 -19.90 -29.21
CA ARG A 102 -9.19 -19.01 -30.13
C ARG A 102 -7.80 -18.59 -29.64
N LEU A 103 -7.49 -18.73 -28.34
CA LEU A 103 -6.24 -18.25 -27.74
C LEU A 103 -5.86 -16.81 -28.16
N GLY A 104 -6.88 -15.98 -28.39
CA GLY A 104 -6.76 -14.57 -28.76
C GLY A 104 -6.56 -13.65 -27.55
N PHE A 105 -6.74 -12.35 -27.76
CA PHE A 105 -6.54 -11.29 -26.77
C PHE A 105 -7.32 -11.51 -25.47
N GLY A 106 -8.56 -11.97 -25.56
CA GLY A 106 -9.41 -12.25 -24.40
C GLY A 106 -8.91 -13.42 -23.56
N ALA A 107 -8.41 -14.47 -24.21
CA ALA A 107 -7.83 -15.62 -23.53
C ALA A 107 -6.52 -15.21 -22.83
N TRP A 108 -5.68 -14.44 -23.52
CA TRP A 108 -4.46 -13.88 -22.95
C TRP A 108 -4.74 -12.95 -21.77
N LEU A 109 -5.73 -12.05 -21.90
CA LEU A 109 -6.12 -11.12 -20.84
C LEU A 109 -6.66 -11.86 -19.61
N ALA A 110 -7.47 -12.90 -19.80
CA ALA A 110 -7.93 -13.76 -18.73
C ALA A 110 -6.76 -14.46 -18.03
N ALA A 111 -5.81 -15.02 -18.79
CA ALA A 111 -4.60 -15.64 -18.25
C ALA A 111 -3.72 -14.65 -17.46
N MET A 112 -3.57 -13.42 -17.93
CA MET A 112 -2.82 -12.38 -17.21
C MET A 112 -3.48 -11.96 -15.88
N ARG A 113 -4.82 -11.99 -15.81
CA ARG A 113 -5.59 -11.57 -14.63
C ARG A 113 -5.77 -12.66 -13.59
N MET A 114 -6.07 -13.87 -14.04
CA MET A 114 -6.47 -14.99 -13.17
C MET A 114 -5.36 -16.06 -13.03
N GLY A 115 -4.37 -16.03 -13.92
CA GLY A 115 -3.38 -17.08 -14.08
C GLY A 115 -3.77 -18.06 -15.19
N VAL A 116 -2.77 -18.58 -15.91
CA VAL A 116 -2.94 -19.55 -17.01
C VAL A 116 -3.75 -20.76 -16.56
N ASP A 117 -3.38 -21.37 -15.44
CA ASP A 117 -3.99 -22.61 -14.92
C ASP A 117 -5.46 -22.42 -14.49
N VAL A 118 -5.88 -21.17 -14.21
CA VAL A 118 -7.26 -20.86 -13.83
C VAL A 118 -8.08 -20.44 -15.05
N ALA A 119 -7.46 -19.69 -15.96
CA ALA A 119 -8.16 -19.12 -17.11
C ALA A 119 -8.35 -20.11 -18.26
N LEU A 120 -7.51 -21.14 -18.37
CA LEU A 120 -7.45 -22.03 -19.53
C LEU A 120 -7.53 -23.51 -19.12
N PRO A 121 -8.05 -24.39 -19.99
CA PRO A 121 -8.06 -25.83 -19.75
C PRO A 121 -6.66 -26.42 -19.55
N ASP A 122 -6.57 -27.41 -18.66
CA ASP A 122 -5.34 -28.18 -18.45
C ASP A 122 -4.85 -28.85 -19.74
N GLY A 123 -3.54 -28.85 -19.95
CA GLY A 123 -2.90 -29.50 -21.10
C GLY A 123 -2.99 -28.73 -22.43
N LEU A 124 -3.56 -27.53 -22.45
CA LEU A 124 -3.63 -26.70 -23.65
C LEU A 124 -2.25 -26.20 -24.08
N GLU A 125 -1.86 -26.49 -25.33
CA GLU A 125 -0.61 -25.98 -25.90
C GLU A 125 -0.73 -24.48 -26.23
N LEU A 126 0.01 -23.66 -25.48
CA LEU A 126 0.04 -22.21 -25.70
C LEU A 126 1.00 -21.81 -26.84
N PRO A 127 0.64 -20.80 -27.65
CA PRO A 127 1.52 -20.27 -28.68
C PRO A 127 2.88 -19.85 -28.12
N LYS A 128 3.93 -20.06 -28.91
CA LYS A 128 5.32 -19.69 -28.56
C LYS A 128 5.60 -18.23 -28.91
N THR A 129 4.78 -17.32 -28.42
CA THR A 129 4.93 -15.86 -28.62
C THR A 129 5.36 -15.17 -27.33
N GLU A 130 5.93 -13.98 -27.42
CA GLU A 130 6.33 -13.19 -26.24
C GLU A 130 5.13 -12.85 -25.34
N LEU A 131 3.95 -12.60 -25.92
CA LEU A 131 2.71 -12.37 -25.17
C LEU A 131 2.35 -13.53 -24.25
N TRP A 132 2.36 -14.76 -24.80
CA TRP A 132 2.04 -15.96 -24.04
C TRP A 132 3.17 -16.36 -23.08
N LEU A 133 4.42 -16.05 -23.40
CA LEU A 133 5.54 -16.15 -22.46
C LEU A 133 5.32 -15.26 -21.22
N LEU A 134 4.88 -14.00 -21.40
CA LEU A 134 4.57 -13.11 -20.27
C LEU A 134 3.43 -13.65 -19.40
N ALA A 135 2.39 -14.24 -20.00
CA ALA A 135 1.29 -14.86 -19.24
C ALA A 135 1.76 -16.06 -18.40
N LYS A 136 2.62 -16.91 -18.96
CA LYS A 136 3.28 -18.00 -18.22
C LYS A 136 4.14 -17.47 -17.08
N LEU A 137 4.95 -16.45 -17.34
CA LEU A 137 5.81 -15.80 -16.35
C LEU A 137 5.01 -15.13 -15.22
N GLN A 138 3.87 -14.51 -15.51
CA GLN A 138 2.98 -13.91 -14.52
C GLN A 138 2.38 -14.97 -13.58
N SER A 139 1.95 -16.10 -14.14
CA SER A 139 1.27 -17.19 -13.41
C SER A 139 2.23 -18.06 -12.61
N ALA A 140 3.48 -18.13 -13.06
CA ALA A 140 4.53 -18.92 -12.44
C ALA A 140 4.77 -18.55 -10.97
N LYS A 141 5.08 -19.58 -10.17
CA LYS A 141 5.48 -19.45 -8.76
C LYS A 141 6.96 -19.83 -8.61
N PRO A 142 7.72 -19.15 -7.73
CA PRO A 142 9.08 -19.57 -7.41
C PRO A 142 9.12 -21.04 -6.96
N GLY A 143 10.13 -21.78 -7.42
CA GLY A 143 10.35 -23.18 -7.03
C GLY A 143 9.59 -24.24 -7.85
N SER A 144 8.70 -23.87 -8.78
CA SER A 144 8.05 -24.85 -9.67
C SER A 144 9.05 -25.49 -10.65
N ALA A 145 8.85 -26.77 -11.01
CA ALA A 145 9.80 -27.54 -11.82
C ALA A 145 10.12 -26.92 -13.21
N GLY A 146 9.17 -26.20 -13.82
CA GLY A 146 9.34 -25.58 -15.14
C GLY A 146 10.08 -24.23 -15.16
N ILE A 147 10.38 -23.65 -13.99
CA ILE A 147 10.94 -22.29 -13.88
C ILE A 147 12.28 -22.12 -14.60
N PRO A 148 13.27 -23.05 -14.51
CA PRO A 148 14.56 -22.85 -15.18
C PRO A 148 14.45 -22.70 -16.71
N ASN A 149 13.55 -23.45 -17.35
CA ASN A 149 13.31 -23.30 -18.79
C ASN A 149 12.60 -21.98 -19.10
N LEU A 150 11.60 -21.61 -18.30
CA LEU A 150 10.87 -20.35 -18.47
C LEU A 150 11.76 -19.12 -18.29
N LEU A 151 12.69 -19.15 -17.33
CA LEU A 151 13.70 -18.11 -17.13
C LEU A 151 14.68 -18.02 -18.32
N ARG A 152 15.01 -19.15 -18.93
CA ARG A 152 15.86 -19.18 -20.14
C ARG A 152 15.15 -18.54 -21.33
N GLU A 153 13.87 -18.86 -21.54
CA GLU A 153 13.04 -18.24 -22.58
C GLU A 153 12.88 -16.73 -22.36
N ALA A 154 12.58 -16.31 -21.12
CA ALA A 154 12.55 -14.89 -20.73
C ALA A 154 13.89 -14.19 -20.97
N GLY A 155 15.00 -14.91 -20.77
CA GLY A 155 16.35 -14.45 -21.03
C GLY A 155 16.60 -14.05 -22.49
N ASN A 156 15.93 -14.72 -23.43
CA ASN A 156 16.06 -14.53 -24.87
C ASN A 156 15.21 -13.40 -25.45
N VAL A 157 14.30 -12.80 -24.65
CA VAL A 157 13.49 -11.66 -25.09
C VAL A 157 14.43 -10.50 -25.46
N SER A 158 14.27 -9.99 -26.69
CA SER A 158 15.11 -8.93 -27.24
C SER A 158 14.93 -7.62 -26.48
N ARG A 159 16.01 -6.84 -26.33
CA ARG A 159 15.96 -5.51 -25.70
C ARG A 159 15.00 -4.54 -26.41
N GLY A 160 14.80 -4.71 -27.71
CA GLY A 160 13.86 -3.90 -28.50
C GLY A 160 12.40 -4.35 -28.38
N SER A 161 12.14 -5.49 -27.73
CA SER A 161 10.77 -5.97 -27.53
C SER A 161 10.06 -5.17 -26.42
N PRO A 162 8.79 -4.79 -26.60
CA PRO A 162 7.95 -4.28 -25.53
C PRO A 162 7.84 -5.24 -24.32
N ALA A 163 8.07 -6.53 -24.52
CA ALA A 163 8.03 -7.54 -23.46
C ALA A 163 9.28 -7.53 -22.56
N PHE A 164 10.36 -6.86 -22.96
CA PHE A 164 11.67 -6.97 -22.28
C PHE A 164 11.61 -6.62 -20.79
N VAL A 165 11.08 -5.46 -20.44
CA VAL A 165 11.03 -5.00 -19.04
C VAL A 165 10.21 -5.94 -18.17
N THR A 166 9.03 -6.34 -18.65
CA THR A 166 8.14 -7.28 -17.95
C THR A 166 8.78 -8.65 -17.80
N ALA A 167 9.49 -9.15 -18.83
CA ALA A 167 10.24 -10.39 -18.74
C ALA A 167 11.33 -10.32 -17.66
N ARG A 168 12.13 -9.25 -17.62
CA ARG A 168 13.16 -9.06 -16.59
C ARG A 168 12.57 -8.93 -15.18
N TYR A 169 11.46 -8.22 -15.04
CA TYR A 169 10.72 -8.14 -13.77
C TYR A 169 10.35 -9.53 -13.25
N HIS A 170 9.78 -10.38 -14.12
CA HIS A 170 9.43 -11.76 -13.74
C HIS A 170 10.64 -12.65 -13.51
N MET A 171 11.73 -12.44 -14.25
CA MET A 171 12.96 -13.18 -13.99
C MET A 171 13.49 -12.93 -12.59
N ILE A 172 13.51 -11.66 -12.13
CA ILE A 172 13.90 -11.32 -10.75
C ILE A 172 12.98 -12.05 -9.75
N ARG A 173 11.66 -11.90 -9.92
CA ARG A 173 10.65 -12.48 -9.03
C ARG A 173 10.74 -14.02 -8.89
N LEU A 174 11.10 -14.71 -9.97
CA LEU A 174 11.09 -16.18 -10.05
C LEU A 174 12.44 -16.82 -9.79
N GLU A 175 13.52 -16.03 -9.81
CA GLU A 175 14.88 -16.53 -9.64
C GLU A 175 15.14 -16.94 -8.19
N SER A 176 15.41 -18.22 -7.97
CA SER A 176 15.73 -18.78 -6.65
C SER A 176 17.11 -18.35 -6.13
N ASN A 177 18.06 -18.08 -7.04
CA ASN A 177 19.40 -17.65 -6.68
C ASN A 177 19.44 -16.14 -6.45
N HIS A 178 19.58 -15.74 -5.18
CA HIS A 178 19.61 -14.32 -4.79
C HIS A 178 20.64 -13.49 -5.57
N ALA A 179 21.85 -14.00 -5.81
CA ALA A 179 22.88 -13.26 -6.53
C ALA A 179 22.52 -13.07 -8.02
N ALA A 180 21.93 -14.08 -8.66
CA ALA A 180 21.47 -13.99 -10.04
C ALA A 180 20.29 -13.01 -10.18
N ALA A 181 19.31 -13.08 -9.26
CA ALA A 181 18.19 -12.13 -9.22
C ALA A 181 18.69 -10.68 -9.11
N MET A 182 19.62 -10.44 -8.19
CA MET A 182 20.21 -9.11 -7.99
C MET A 182 21.08 -8.65 -9.17
N ALA A 183 21.76 -9.57 -9.86
CA ALA A 183 22.49 -9.23 -11.09
C ALA A 183 21.53 -8.73 -12.18
N ILE A 184 20.37 -9.38 -12.35
CA ILE A 184 19.33 -8.96 -13.30
C ILE A 184 18.77 -7.59 -12.89
N ALA A 185 18.43 -7.41 -11.61
CA ALA A 185 17.89 -6.16 -11.08
C ALA A 185 18.83 -4.98 -11.31
N ARG A 186 20.11 -5.12 -10.97
CA ARG A 186 21.12 -4.06 -11.19
C ARG A 186 21.31 -3.77 -12.67
N ALA A 187 21.34 -4.80 -13.51
CA ALA A 187 21.50 -4.64 -14.95
C ALA A 187 20.35 -3.80 -15.54
N ILE A 188 19.09 -4.08 -15.19
CA ILE A 188 17.96 -3.30 -15.71
C ILE A 188 17.85 -1.90 -15.09
N LEU A 189 18.09 -1.74 -13.78
CA LEU A 189 18.00 -0.44 -13.11
C LEU A 189 19.07 0.55 -13.59
N ASN A 190 20.24 0.05 -13.97
CA ASN A 190 21.35 0.85 -14.50
C ASN A 190 21.31 1.04 -16.02
N ASP A 191 20.37 0.40 -16.73
CA ASP A 191 20.26 0.52 -18.18
C ASP A 191 19.53 1.80 -18.58
N THR A 192 20.27 2.78 -19.07
CA THR A 192 19.71 4.05 -19.52
C THR A 192 18.96 3.94 -20.85
N ASN A 193 19.12 2.84 -21.60
CA ASN A 193 18.48 2.67 -22.91
C ASN A 193 17.06 2.09 -22.81
N VAL A 194 16.67 1.56 -21.65
CA VAL A 194 15.39 0.86 -21.45
C VAL A 194 14.24 1.83 -21.09
N GLY A 195 14.52 3.14 -20.94
CA GLY A 195 13.47 4.16 -20.79
C GLY A 195 12.57 3.98 -19.57
N LEU A 196 13.08 3.38 -18.48
CA LEU A 196 12.29 3.08 -17.27
C LEU A 196 11.69 4.35 -16.65
N THR A 197 10.39 4.34 -16.45
CA THR A 197 9.70 5.33 -15.62
C THR A 197 10.06 5.13 -14.15
N GLN A 198 9.73 6.12 -13.30
CA GLN A 198 9.92 5.95 -11.86
C GLN A 198 9.09 4.78 -11.30
N GLN A 199 7.90 4.53 -11.87
CA GLN A 199 7.06 3.42 -11.46
C GLN A 199 7.71 2.06 -11.79
N ASP A 200 8.34 1.94 -12.95
CA ASP A 200 9.05 0.71 -13.34
C ASP A 200 10.23 0.46 -12.38
N ARG A 201 10.99 1.51 -12.06
CA ARG A 201 12.10 1.42 -11.10
C ARG A 201 11.63 0.95 -9.72
N ASN A 202 10.53 1.52 -9.22
CA ASN A 202 9.94 1.12 -7.94
C ASN A 202 9.49 -0.35 -8.00
N ARG A 203 8.78 -0.78 -9.05
CA ARG A 203 8.35 -2.18 -9.22
C ARG A 203 9.52 -3.15 -9.26
N ILE A 204 10.59 -2.81 -9.97
CA ILE A 204 11.81 -3.62 -10.02
C ILE A 204 12.47 -3.69 -8.64
N ALA A 205 12.52 -2.58 -7.90
CA ALA A 205 13.04 -2.57 -6.53
C ALA A 205 12.21 -3.49 -5.62
N ASP A 206 10.88 -3.42 -5.68
CA ASP A 206 9.97 -4.24 -4.86
C ASP A 206 10.22 -5.74 -5.04
N VAL A 207 10.32 -6.23 -6.30
CA VAL A 207 10.60 -7.65 -6.56
C VAL A 207 12.04 -8.03 -6.25
N SER A 208 12.95 -7.06 -6.16
CA SER A 208 14.34 -7.32 -5.79
C SER A 208 14.51 -7.47 -4.29
N LEU A 209 13.67 -6.82 -3.46
CA LEU A 209 13.80 -6.80 -1.99
C LEU A 209 14.02 -8.20 -1.38
N PRO A 210 13.23 -9.24 -1.70
CA PRO A 210 13.42 -10.58 -1.11
C PRO A 210 14.76 -11.24 -1.44
N HIS A 211 15.53 -10.71 -2.40
CA HIS A 211 16.82 -11.25 -2.82
C HIS A 211 18.01 -10.48 -2.23
N VAL A 212 17.77 -9.37 -1.53
CA VAL A 212 18.84 -8.52 -1.02
C VAL A 212 19.51 -9.17 0.19
N GLN A 213 20.83 -9.33 0.10
CA GLN A 213 21.67 -9.90 1.17
C GLN A 213 22.50 -8.86 1.93
N SER A 214 22.42 -7.58 1.53
CA SER A 214 23.17 -6.47 2.14
C SER A 214 22.23 -5.39 2.68
N LYS A 215 22.46 -4.96 3.94
CA LYS A 215 21.71 -3.85 4.56
C LYS A 215 21.79 -2.55 3.75
N LEU A 216 22.94 -2.27 3.13
CA LEU A 216 23.16 -1.08 2.31
C LEU A 216 22.30 -1.09 1.05
N GLU A 217 22.29 -2.22 0.35
CA GLU A 217 21.47 -2.37 -0.86
C GLU A 217 19.98 -2.34 -0.51
N PHE A 218 19.61 -2.95 0.63
CA PHE A 218 18.25 -2.93 1.13
C PHE A 218 17.77 -1.51 1.42
N SER A 219 18.58 -0.68 2.10
CA SER A 219 18.20 0.71 2.41
C SER A 219 17.93 1.56 1.16
N ASN A 220 18.59 1.24 0.04
CA ASN A 220 18.41 1.96 -1.21
C ASN A 220 17.17 1.50 -1.96
N LEU A 221 16.89 0.19 -1.98
CA LEU A 221 15.78 -0.40 -2.73
C LEU A 221 14.44 -0.30 -2.00
N VAL A 222 14.44 -0.31 -0.67
CA VAL A 222 13.20 -0.20 0.12
C VAL A 222 12.63 1.22 0.07
N TYR A 223 13.45 2.21 -0.25
CA TYR A 223 13.03 3.59 -0.43
C TYR A 223 12.39 3.79 -1.80
N VAL A 224 11.15 4.26 -1.79
CA VAL A 224 10.36 4.45 -3.01
C VAL A 224 10.29 5.93 -3.33
N LEU A 225 10.72 6.29 -4.54
CA LEU A 225 10.59 7.65 -5.02
C LEU A 225 9.16 7.91 -5.46
N PRO A 226 8.54 8.98 -4.96
CA PRO A 226 7.11 9.14 -5.13
C PRO A 226 6.74 9.70 -6.51
N MET A 227 5.52 9.37 -6.97
CA MET A 227 5.07 9.73 -8.32
C MET A 227 4.39 11.11 -8.36
N LYS A 228 4.59 11.84 -9.46
CA LYS A 228 3.98 13.15 -9.72
C LYS A 228 2.44 13.13 -9.77
N ALA A 229 1.83 11.99 -10.14
CA ALA A 229 0.37 11.83 -10.21
C ALA A 229 -0.32 11.78 -8.83
N TYR A 230 0.40 11.37 -7.79
CA TYR A 230 -0.08 11.48 -6.40
C TYR A 230 0.22 12.86 -5.80
N ALA A 231 1.17 13.60 -6.36
CA ALA A 231 1.54 14.94 -5.88
C ALA A 231 0.47 16.01 -6.17
N THR A 232 -0.40 15.81 -7.18
CA THR A 232 -1.49 16.74 -7.49
C THR A 232 -2.70 16.61 -6.58
N SER A 233 -2.85 15.51 -5.82
CA SER A 233 -3.91 15.36 -4.80
C SER A 233 -3.44 15.70 -3.39
N THR A 234 -2.14 15.92 -3.16
CA THR A 234 -1.58 16.20 -1.84
C THR A 234 -1.09 17.64 -1.75
N ALA A 235 -2.04 18.59 -1.67
CA ALA A 235 -1.73 20.01 -1.47
C ALA A 235 -0.92 20.29 -0.17
N THR A 236 -0.82 19.33 0.75
CA THR A 236 -0.07 19.47 2.03
C THR A 236 0.58 18.17 2.52
N GLY A 237 0.68 17.11 1.72
CA GLY A 237 1.14 15.79 2.19
C GLY A 237 2.42 15.30 1.52
N GLY A 238 3.47 15.03 2.30
CA GLY A 238 4.61 14.24 1.85
C GLY A 238 4.16 12.84 1.39
N LEU A 239 4.74 12.37 0.30
CA LEU A 239 4.43 11.06 -0.28
C LEU A 239 5.10 9.95 0.56
N PRO A 240 4.49 8.75 0.65
CA PRO A 240 5.06 7.66 1.43
C PRO A 240 6.47 7.32 0.91
N VAL A 241 7.40 7.19 1.86
CA VAL A 241 8.83 6.97 1.59
C VAL A 241 9.16 5.52 1.25
N VAL A 242 8.18 4.61 1.41
CA VAL A 242 8.24 3.18 1.09
C VAL A 242 6.88 2.74 0.54
N ASP A 243 6.85 1.68 -0.26
CA ASP A 243 5.60 1.04 -0.68
C ASP A 243 5.08 0.06 0.39
N VAL A 244 3.99 -0.63 0.07
CA VAL A 244 3.38 -1.62 0.97
C VAL A 244 4.32 -2.81 1.21
N VAL A 245 5.06 -3.28 0.20
CA VAL A 245 5.96 -4.44 0.33
C VAL A 245 7.14 -4.08 1.24
N GLY A 246 7.81 -2.95 0.97
CA GLY A 246 8.91 -2.45 1.78
C GLY A 246 8.51 -2.16 3.23
N ALA A 247 7.35 -1.52 3.44
CA ALA A 247 6.80 -1.32 4.78
C ALA A 247 6.56 -2.65 5.51
N LYS A 248 6.04 -3.67 4.81
CA LYS A 248 5.85 -5.00 5.38
C LYS A 248 7.17 -5.60 5.87
N VAL A 249 8.22 -5.55 5.05
CA VAL A 249 9.55 -6.05 5.42
C VAL A 249 10.09 -5.30 6.63
N LEU A 250 10.10 -3.96 6.58
CA LEU A 250 10.57 -3.11 7.69
C LEU A 250 9.82 -3.39 8.99
N ASN A 251 8.51 -3.60 8.91
CA ASN A 251 7.71 -3.82 10.09
C ASN A 251 7.87 -5.24 10.64
N GLU A 252 7.68 -6.24 9.80
CA GLU A 252 7.47 -7.61 10.25
C GLU A 252 8.72 -8.47 10.21
N SER A 253 9.70 -8.13 9.38
CA SER A 253 10.83 -9.01 9.07
C SER A 253 12.16 -8.56 9.68
N LEU A 254 12.24 -7.33 10.21
CA LEU A 254 13.50 -6.79 10.75
C LEU A 254 13.44 -6.62 12.27
N PRO A 255 14.51 -7.02 13.01
CA PRO A 255 14.62 -6.74 14.43
C PRO A 255 14.92 -5.25 14.67
N LEU A 256 14.70 -4.80 15.89
CA LEU A 256 14.85 -3.42 16.32
C LEU A 256 16.26 -2.87 16.08
N ASP A 257 17.30 -3.67 16.36
CA ASP A 257 18.69 -3.24 16.15
C ASP A 257 18.98 -2.98 14.66
N VAL A 258 18.39 -3.75 13.74
CA VAL A 258 18.53 -3.52 12.29
C VAL A 258 17.77 -2.26 11.86
N LEU A 259 16.58 -2.02 12.40
CA LEU A 259 15.83 -0.77 12.15
C LEU A 259 16.58 0.46 12.67
N TYR A 260 17.22 0.34 13.83
CA TYR A 260 18.09 1.37 14.39
C TYR A 260 19.30 1.63 13.49
N ASP A 261 19.99 0.58 13.02
CA ASP A 261 21.12 0.70 12.08
C ASP A 261 20.70 1.45 10.81
N LEU A 262 19.55 1.08 10.23
CA LEU A 262 19.00 1.73 9.03
C LEU A 262 18.66 3.21 9.28
N GLN A 263 18.08 3.55 10.43
CA GLN A 263 17.79 4.93 10.81
C GLN A 263 19.05 5.79 10.92
N ARG A 264 20.16 5.21 11.39
CA ARG A 264 21.44 5.88 11.62
C ARG A 264 22.31 5.98 10.38
N ALA A 265 22.23 5.00 9.48
CA ALA A 265 23.11 4.89 8.32
C ALA A 265 22.96 6.10 7.39
N ARG A 266 24.06 6.78 7.08
CA ARG A 266 24.07 7.93 6.16
C ARG A 266 23.66 7.57 4.73
N THR A 267 23.78 6.30 4.38
CA THR A 267 23.37 5.74 3.09
C THR A 267 21.87 5.57 2.97
N THR A 268 21.15 5.47 4.10
CA THR A 268 19.68 5.44 4.08
C THR A 268 19.13 6.82 3.72
N PRO A 269 18.22 6.92 2.75
CA PRO A 269 17.61 8.20 2.36
C PRO A 269 17.02 8.95 3.56
N ASN A 270 17.26 10.27 3.62
CA ASN A 270 16.85 11.11 4.75
C ASN A 270 15.36 10.99 5.13
N PRO A 271 14.41 10.96 4.17
CA PRO A 271 12.99 10.76 4.49
C PRO A 271 12.72 9.44 5.21
N LEU A 272 13.37 8.34 4.79
CA LEU A 272 13.23 7.04 5.43
C LEU A 272 13.84 7.02 6.84
N ARG A 273 15.01 7.65 7.05
CA ARG A 273 15.60 7.79 8.39
C ARG A 273 14.67 8.54 9.36
N LYS A 274 14.01 9.61 8.90
CA LYS A 274 13.03 10.34 9.70
C LYS A 274 11.81 9.49 10.06
N ALA A 275 11.29 8.72 9.10
CA ALA A 275 10.17 7.81 9.34
C ALA A 275 10.55 6.71 10.35
N LEU A 276 11.75 6.14 10.24
CA LEU A 276 12.23 5.10 11.14
C LEU A 276 12.49 5.61 12.56
N LEU A 277 12.82 6.90 12.76
CA LEU A 277 13.11 7.44 14.09
C LEU A 277 11.96 7.21 15.08
N GLY A 278 10.72 7.52 14.69
CA GLY A 278 9.54 7.26 15.51
C GLY A 278 9.31 5.76 15.75
N VAL A 279 9.45 4.95 14.70
CA VAL A 279 9.28 3.49 14.75
C VAL A 279 10.24 2.82 15.72
N VAL A 280 11.52 3.15 15.60
CA VAL A 280 12.56 2.59 16.47
C VAL A 280 12.34 3.06 17.90
N TRP A 281 11.97 4.32 18.13
CA TRP A 281 11.70 4.82 19.48
C TRP A 281 10.52 4.09 20.14
N VAL A 282 9.38 3.98 19.45
CA VAL A 282 8.19 3.30 20.02
C VAL A 282 8.50 1.82 20.28
N ARG A 283 9.12 1.12 19.33
CA ARG A 283 9.49 -0.29 19.51
C ARG A 283 10.50 -0.47 20.63
N ALA A 284 11.49 0.40 20.76
CA ALA A 284 12.45 0.35 21.85
C ALA A 284 11.78 0.54 23.22
N PHE A 285 10.80 1.44 23.32
CA PHE A 285 10.00 1.61 24.53
C PHE A 285 9.21 0.34 24.87
N VAL A 286 8.47 -0.20 23.91
CA VAL A 286 7.62 -1.38 24.10
C VAL A 286 8.44 -2.63 24.43
N LEU A 287 9.58 -2.83 23.77
CA LEU A 287 10.55 -3.90 24.01
C LEU A 287 11.45 -3.64 25.22
N GLN A 288 11.30 -2.50 25.90
CA GLN A 288 12.11 -2.09 27.04
C GLN A 288 13.63 -2.05 26.75
N ARG A 289 14.00 -1.73 25.50
CA ARG A 289 15.38 -1.50 25.05
C ARG A 289 15.81 -0.09 25.39
N TRP A 290 15.99 0.17 26.68
CA TRP A 290 16.37 1.48 27.22
C TRP A 290 17.71 1.99 26.69
N ASP A 291 18.62 1.08 26.33
CA ASP A 291 19.89 1.36 25.69
C ASP A 291 19.73 2.06 24.33
N ILE A 292 18.73 1.65 23.54
CA ILE A 292 18.42 2.28 22.25
C ILE A 292 17.74 3.63 22.45
N LEU A 293 16.81 3.72 23.39
CA LEU A 293 16.12 4.98 23.70
C LEU A 293 17.09 6.09 24.11
N GLU A 294 18.10 5.76 24.91
CA GLU A 294 19.16 6.70 25.30
C GLU A 294 19.97 7.18 24.09
N ARG A 295 20.35 6.26 23.18
CA ARG A 295 21.11 6.61 21.97
C ARG A 295 20.30 7.45 20.98
N LEU A 296 18.96 7.36 21.00
CA LEU A 296 18.08 8.15 20.14
C LEU A 296 17.71 9.53 20.71
N GLU A 297 18.13 9.86 21.93
CA GLU A 297 17.68 11.08 22.61
C GLU A 297 17.98 12.35 21.79
N VAL A 298 19.19 12.46 21.23
CA VAL A 298 19.59 13.63 20.43
C VAL A 298 18.72 13.77 19.17
N ASP A 299 18.49 12.67 18.47
CA ASP A 299 17.69 12.65 17.24
C ASP A 299 16.23 13.00 17.55
N MET A 300 15.65 12.47 18.64
CA MET A 300 14.30 12.79 19.09
C MET A 300 14.13 14.24 19.55
N LYS A 301 15.12 14.81 20.25
CA LYS A 301 15.12 16.24 20.64
C LYS A 301 15.21 17.18 19.45
N SER A 302 15.80 16.70 18.34
CA SER A 302 15.79 17.43 17.07
C SER A 302 14.45 17.31 16.35
N LEU A 303 13.79 16.15 16.45
CA LEU A 303 12.48 15.92 15.85
C LEU A 303 11.37 16.70 16.56
N LEU A 304 11.40 16.69 17.90
CA LEU A 304 10.39 17.29 18.78
C LEU A 304 11.04 18.32 19.71
N PRO A 305 11.48 19.48 19.17
CA PRO A 305 12.22 20.47 19.95
C PRO A 305 11.39 21.04 21.12
N SER A 306 10.07 21.11 20.98
CA SER A 306 9.16 21.58 22.04
C SER A 306 9.03 20.60 23.22
N ASN A 307 9.54 19.36 23.09
CA ASN A 307 9.40 18.31 24.10
C ASN A 307 10.75 17.87 24.69
N ARG A 308 11.79 18.71 24.55
CA ARG A 308 13.16 18.40 25.01
C ARG A 308 13.22 18.07 26.50
N GLU A 309 12.51 18.81 27.33
CA GLU A 309 12.51 18.60 28.79
C GLU A 309 11.92 17.22 29.15
N GLU A 310 10.79 16.83 28.55
CA GLU A 310 10.15 15.54 28.80
C GLU A 310 11.06 14.37 28.39
N LEU A 311 11.76 14.50 27.25
CA LEU A 311 12.73 13.51 26.80
C LEU A 311 13.92 13.39 27.77
N ILE A 312 14.36 14.51 28.36
CA ILE A 312 15.40 14.51 29.41
C ILE A 312 14.88 13.80 30.65
N GLU A 313 13.67 14.09 31.11
CA GLU A 313 13.07 13.45 32.29
C GLU A 313 12.98 11.93 32.14
N ILE A 314 12.55 11.45 30.97
CA ILE A 314 12.51 10.01 30.67
C ILE A 314 13.91 9.40 30.76
N ARG A 315 14.94 10.07 30.22
CA ARG A 315 16.32 9.56 30.29
C ARG A 315 16.83 9.51 31.73
N MET A 316 16.59 10.57 32.50
CA MET A 316 17.08 10.73 33.87
C MET A 316 16.38 9.81 34.87
N ALA A 317 15.21 9.27 34.54
CA ALA A 317 14.55 8.28 35.37
C ALA A 317 15.40 6.99 35.49
N THR A 318 15.85 6.70 36.72
CA THR A 318 16.69 5.54 37.04
C THR A 318 15.86 4.29 37.36
N ALA A 319 14.68 4.46 37.98
CA ALA A 319 13.77 3.37 38.26
C ALA A 319 12.97 2.96 37.01
N ILE A 320 13.03 1.67 36.63
CA ILE A 320 12.32 1.14 35.45
C ILE A 320 10.81 1.48 35.48
N PRO A 321 10.07 1.34 36.61
CA PRO A 321 8.65 1.71 36.64
C PRO A 321 8.40 3.18 36.31
N GLN A 322 9.22 4.08 36.84
CA GLN A 322 9.12 5.52 36.56
C GLN A 322 9.45 5.81 35.09
N LYS A 323 10.52 5.21 34.56
CA LYS A 323 10.91 5.36 33.15
C LYS A 323 9.81 4.89 32.20
N ARG A 324 9.19 3.76 32.51
CA ARG A 324 8.04 3.21 31.77
C ARG A 324 6.83 4.14 31.84
N ALA A 325 6.51 4.68 33.01
CA ALA A 325 5.41 5.61 33.18
C ALA A 325 5.60 6.91 32.39
N LEU A 326 6.77 7.55 32.52
CA LEU A 326 7.08 8.79 31.81
C LEU A 326 7.08 8.59 30.28
N GLY A 327 7.64 7.47 29.80
CA GLY A 327 7.59 7.13 28.37
C GLY A 327 6.16 6.87 27.87
N ALA A 328 5.30 6.22 28.67
CA ALA A 328 3.90 6.02 28.30
C ALA A 328 3.10 7.33 28.29
N ILE A 329 3.32 8.21 29.26
CA ILE A 329 2.74 9.56 29.29
C ILE A 329 3.18 10.34 28.04
N PHE A 330 4.45 10.26 27.69
CA PHE A 330 4.98 10.90 26.50
C PHE A 330 4.33 10.36 25.22
N LEU A 331 4.26 9.04 25.01
CA LEU A 331 3.57 8.47 23.85
C LEU A 331 2.08 8.81 23.82
N ALA A 332 1.43 8.82 24.99
CA ALA A 332 0.03 9.21 25.12
C ALA A 332 -0.21 10.69 24.75
N LYS A 333 0.82 11.52 24.70
CA LYS A 333 0.71 12.92 24.25
C LYS A 333 1.04 13.08 22.76
N HIS A 334 1.66 12.08 22.13
CA HIS A 334 2.18 12.15 20.76
C HIS A 334 1.66 11.01 19.89
N PRO A 335 0.36 11.04 19.52
CA PRO A 335 -0.24 9.95 18.77
C PRO A 335 0.27 9.72 17.35
N GLY A 336 1.02 10.67 16.77
CA GLY A 336 1.78 10.48 15.54
C GLY A 336 3.05 9.64 15.65
N LEU A 337 3.51 9.30 16.86
CA LEU A 337 4.64 8.40 17.05
C LEU A 337 4.14 6.95 16.95
N LEU A 338 4.40 6.32 15.80
CA LEU A 338 3.95 4.97 15.48
C LEU A 338 5.09 3.96 15.63
N GLY A 339 4.77 2.75 16.09
CA GLY A 339 5.70 1.61 16.17
C GLY A 339 5.82 0.81 14.88
N SER A 340 5.33 1.34 13.76
CA SER A 340 5.38 0.71 12.44
C SER A 340 5.47 1.78 11.36
N ILE A 341 6.24 1.50 10.31
CA ILE A 341 6.21 2.28 9.08
C ILE A 341 4.83 2.15 8.47
N SER A 342 4.23 3.29 8.15
CA SER A 342 2.88 3.29 7.63
C SER A 342 2.85 2.85 6.16
N THR A 343 1.93 1.94 5.86
CA THR A 343 1.61 1.47 4.50
C THR A 343 0.61 2.38 3.77
N GLN A 344 0.12 3.43 4.43
CA GLN A 344 -0.81 4.42 3.86
C GLN A 344 -0.12 5.79 3.82
N PHE A 345 -0.68 6.76 3.11
CA PHE A 345 -0.07 8.08 2.86
C PHE A 345 0.17 8.85 4.18
N TYR A 346 1.43 9.22 4.47
CA TYR A 346 1.76 10.18 5.53
C TYR A 346 2.85 11.13 5.06
N SER A 347 2.66 12.39 5.40
CA SER A 347 3.73 13.37 5.35
C SER A 347 4.77 13.10 6.43
N THR A 348 6.05 13.17 6.06
CA THR A 348 7.20 13.11 6.97
C THR A 348 7.73 14.51 7.35
N ASP A 349 6.99 15.58 7.05
CA ASP A 349 7.37 16.95 7.43
C ASP A 349 7.28 17.11 8.97
N PRO A 350 8.31 17.66 9.64
CA PRO A 350 8.25 18.00 11.06
C PRO A 350 7.04 18.87 11.45
N LYS A 351 6.55 19.74 10.56
CA LYS A 351 5.33 20.52 10.78
C LYS A 351 4.09 19.62 10.83
N ASP A 352 4.05 18.60 9.98
CA ASP A 352 2.97 17.61 9.96
C ASP A 352 3.07 16.65 11.15
N ILE A 353 4.27 16.37 11.67
CA ILE A 353 4.45 15.61 12.93
C ILE A 353 3.95 16.42 14.14
N ALA A 354 4.15 17.73 14.14
CA ALA A 354 3.54 18.62 15.13
C ALA A 354 2.01 18.72 14.94
N GLU A 355 1.49 18.65 13.72
CA GLU A 355 0.05 18.51 13.45
C GLU A 355 -0.49 17.09 13.72
N LEU A 356 0.33 16.04 13.72
CA LEU A 356 -0.05 14.69 14.17
C LEU A 356 -0.23 14.63 15.70
N ALA A 357 0.21 15.66 16.44
CA ALA A 357 -0.23 15.90 17.82
C ALA A 357 -1.65 16.48 17.91
N LEU A 358 -2.26 16.88 16.77
CA LEU A 358 -3.68 17.23 16.69
C LEU A 358 -4.52 15.95 16.48
N PRO A 359 -5.35 15.57 17.46
CA PRO A 359 -6.03 14.28 17.47
C PRO A 359 -7.17 14.24 16.44
N ASN A 360 -6.88 13.76 15.24
CA ASN A 360 -7.89 13.39 14.26
C ASN A 360 -8.44 11.98 14.57
N MET A 361 -9.16 11.88 15.69
CA MET A 361 -9.85 10.65 16.13
C MET A 361 -11.32 10.61 15.65
N HIS A 362 -11.65 11.34 14.57
CA HIS A 362 -12.99 11.36 14.00
C HIS A 362 -13.09 10.44 12.78
N ARG A 363 -13.88 9.39 12.90
CA ARG A 363 -14.23 8.40 11.86
C ARG A 363 -15.01 8.96 10.64
N ARG A 364 -15.16 10.29 10.51
CA ARG A 364 -16.20 10.91 9.65
C ARG A 364 -15.73 11.44 8.30
N SER A 365 -14.45 11.45 7.98
CA SER A 365 -13.97 11.75 6.62
C SER A 365 -12.84 10.82 6.20
N VAL A 366 -12.71 10.60 4.89
CA VAL A 366 -11.62 9.80 4.28
C VAL A 366 -10.26 10.36 4.69
N GLU A 367 -10.10 11.69 4.71
CA GLU A 367 -8.90 12.38 5.19
C GLU A 367 -8.62 12.20 6.70
N ALA A 368 -9.64 11.91 7.51
CA ALA A 368 -9.50 11.66 8.95
C ALA A 368 -9.23 10.19 9.28
N ILE A 369 -9.59 9.26 8.38
CA ILE A 369 -9.15 7.85 8.43
C ILE A 369 -7.64 7.76 8.19
N ASP A 370 -7.10 8.67 7.37
CA ASP A 370 -5.67 8.74 7.07
C ASP A 370 -4.84 9.31 8.23
N ARG A 371 -5.41 10.07 9.17
CA ARG A 371 -4.68 10.66 10.32
C ARG A 371 -4.71 9.77 11.57
N ARG A 372 -4.24 8.54 11.38
CA ARG A 372 -4.20 7.45 12.37
C ARG A 372 -3.36 7.82 13.58
N ASN A 373 -3.96 7.65 14.75
CA ASN A 373 -3.37 7.96 16.03
C ASN A 373 -3.05 6.64 16.75
N TRP A 374 -1.78 6.43 17.09
CA TRP A 374 -1.22 5.22 17.71
C TRP A 374 -1.39 3.89 16.94
N TRP A 375 -0.78 2.83 17.47
CA TRP A 375 -0.81 1.48 16.90
C TRP A 375 -2.05 0.69 17.34
N CYS A 376 -2.62 -0.10 16.43
CA CYS A 376 -3.66 -1.07 16.75
C CYS A 376 -3.08 -2.42 17.19
N SER A 377 -1.96 -2.82 16.58
CA SER A 377 -1.18 -3.99 16.93
C SER A 377 0.29 -3.72 16.61
N LEU A 378 1.17 -4.62 17.02
CA LEU A 378 2.58 -4.62 16.64
C LEU A 378 2.99 -6.04 16.23
N PRO A 379 3.95 -6.21 15.30
CA PRO A 379 4.66 -5.16 14.56
C PRO A 379 3.83 -4.49 13.44
N GLU A 380 2.65 -5.01 13.11
CA GLU A 380 1.77 -4.49 12.07
C GLU A 380 0.74 -3.49 12.62
N GLY A 381 0.42 -2.42 11.89
CA GLY A 381 -0.69 -1.52 12.22
C GLY A 381 -2.06 -2.03 11.75
N ARG A 382 -2.40 -3.31 11.95
CA ARG A 382 -3.69 -3.88 11.47
C ARG A 382 -4.86 -3.35 12.29
N TYR A 383 -5.91 -2.92 11.60
CA TYR A 383 -7.04 -2.20 12.19
C TYR A 383 -8.06 -3.06 12.93
N PHE A 384 -8.09 -4.37 12.68
CA PHE A 384 -9.06 -5.28 13.28
C PHE A 384 -8.33 -6.35 14.09
N SER A 385 -8.55 -6.33 15.41
CA SER A 385 -7.81 -7.13 16.41
C SER A 385 -8.34 -8.57 16.57
N THR A 386 -9.30 -9.01 15.75
CA THR A 386 -9.91 -10.34 15.83
C THR A 386 -9.23 -11.39 14.96
N ASP A 387 -8.29 -10.99 14.11
CA ASP A 387 -7.57 -11.94 13.27
C ASP A 387 -6.58 -12.77 14.12
N PRO A 388 -6.43 -14.07 13.83
CA PRO A 388 -5.39 -14.87 14.45
C PRO A 388 -4.01 -14.23 14.21
N ALA A 389 -3.08 -14.46 15.13
CA ALA A 389 -1.72 -13.95 15.01
C ALA A 389 -1.18 -14.27 13.61
N PRO A 390 -0.65 -13.28 12.88
CA PRO A 390 -0.17 -13.51 11.52
C PRO A 390 0.93 -14.57 11.55
N PRO A 391 1.02 -15.44 10.52
CA PRO A 391 2.08 -16.44 10.45
C PRO A 391 3.47 -15.78 10.53
N GLU A 392 4.48 -16.58 10.87
CA GLU A 392 5.87 -16.13 10.78
C GLU A 392 6.17 -15.71 9.33
N PRO A 393 6.55 -14.44 9.07
CA PRO A 393 6.92 -14.04 7.72
C PRO A 393 8.25 -14.72 7.33
N PRO A 394 8.53 -14.88 6.03
CA PRO A 394 9.83 -15.35 5.58
C PRO A 394 10.96 -14.47 6.12
N LEU A 395 12.01 -15.09 6.64
CA LEU A 395 13.20 -14.38 7.11
C LEU A 395 13.90 -13.70 5.94
N HIS A 396 14.32 -12.45 6.15
CA HIS A 396 15.03 -11.71 5.11
C HIS A 396 16.48 -12.22 4.96
N PRO A 397 16.98 -12.49 3.74
CA PRO A 397 18.31 -13.10 3.53
C PRO A 397 19.51 -12.29 4.06
N MET A 398 19.31 -10.99 4.31
CA MET A 398 20.36 -10.11 4.85
C MET A 398 20.59 -10.25 6.36
N LEU A 399 19.72 -10.98 7.07
CA LEU A 399 19.83 -11.13 8.51
C LEU A 399 20.84 -12.21 8.88
N SER A 400 21.72 -11.89 9.81
CA SER A 400 22.60 -12.86 10.46
C SER A 400 21.82 -13.78 11.42
N PRO A 401 22.38 -14.94 11.81
CA PRO A 401 21.75 -15.82 12.79
C PRO A 401 21.41 -15.14 14.12
N LYS A 402 22.26 -14.21 14.58
CA LYS A 402 22.02 -13.42 15.79
C LYS A 402 20.80 -12.50 15.63
N GLU A 403 20.69 -11.82 14.50
CA GLU A 403 19.57 -10.93 14.19
C GLU A 403 18.26 -11.71 14.03
N ILE A 404 18.30 -12.90 13.44
CA ILE A 404 17.15 -13.81 13.35
C ILE A 404 16.67 -14.20 14.77
N SER A 405 17.59 -14.55 15.67
CA SER A 405 17.23 -14.88 17.06
C SER A 405 16.62 -13.69 17.79
N ALA A 406 17.20 -12.49 17.62
CA ALA A 406 16.66 -11.27 18.21
C ALA A 406 15.25 -10.99 17.67
N TRP A 407 15.08 -11.07 16.35
CA TRP A 407 13.81 -10.87 15.69
C TRP A 407 12.73 -11.83 16.19
N ARG A 408 13.01 -13.13 16.37
CA ARG A 408 12.02 -14.09 16.90
C ARG A 408 11.56 -13.72 18.30
N SER A 409 12.50 -13.38 19.19
CA SER A 409 12.20 -12.95 20.56
C SER A 409 11.36 -11.67 20.58
N GLU A 410 11.80 -10.65 19.84
CA GLU A 410 11.12 -9.36 19.75
C GLU A 410 9.72 -9.52 19.15
N ARG A 411 9.58 -10.34 18.11
CA ARG A 411 8.30 -10.59 17.45
C ARG A 411 7.27 -11.19 18.41
N LEU A 412 7.67 -12.16 19.24
CA LEU A 412 6.80 -12.73 20.26
C LEU A 412 6.35 -11.67 21.27
N THR A 413 7.28 -10.82 21.72
CA THR A 413 6.93 -9.71 22.61
C THR A 413 5.96 -8.75 21.93
N LEU A 414 6.26 -8.28 20.72
CA LEU A 414 5.43 -7.30 19.99
C LEU A 414 4.02 -7.81 19.71
N LEU A 415 3.87 -9.09 19.36
CA LEU A 415 2.56 -9.72 19.14
C LEU A 415 1.69 -9.78 20.41
N ALA A 416 2.32 -9.88 21.59
CA ALA A 416 1.63 -9.93 22.87
C ALA A 416 1.19 -8.54 23.37
N ILE A 417 1.61 -7.47 22.70
CA ILE A 417 1.28 -6.10 23.09
C ILE A 417 -0.12 -5.77 22.60
N PRO A 418 -1.05 -5.38 23.50
CA PRO A 418 -2.38 -4.96 23.08
C PRO A 418 -2.30 -3.68 22.26
N ASN A 419 -3.46 -3.25 21.75
CA ASN A 419 -3.56 -1.94 21.10
C ASN A 419 -3.01 -0.83 22.02
N ALA A 420 -2.55 0.26 21.42
CA ALA A 420 -1.90 1.33 22.14
C ALA A 420 -2.78 1.95 23.23
N THR A 421 -4.10 2.05 22.99
CA THR A 421 -5.03 2.61 23.98
C THR A 421 -4.98 1.81 25.27
N ASP A 422 -5.03 0.49 25.17
CA ASP A 422 -5.00 -0.41 26.32
C ASP A 422 -3.60 -0.47 26.93
N TYR A 423 -2.57 -0.57 26.10
CA TYR A 423 -1.18 -0.64 26.57
C TYR A 423 -0.76 0.62 27.33
N LEU A 424 -0.90 1.79 26.70
CA LEU A 424 -0.54 3.08 27.30
C LEU A 424 -1.51 3.45 28.41
N GLY A 425 -2.80 3.21 28.22
CA GLY A 425 -3.85 3.52 29.19
C GLY A 425 -3.63 2.83 30.53
N ASN A 426 -3.29 1.54 30.53
CA ASN A 426 -2.97 0.81 31.75
C ASN A 426 -1.74 1.39 32.45
N ILE A 427 -0.62 1.58 31.74
CA ILE A 427 0.63 2.11 32.33
C ILE A 427 0.40 3.50 32.94
N VAL A 428 -0.29 4.38 32.21
CA VAL A 428 -0.57 5.75 32.66
C VAL A 428 -1.49 5.76 33.88
N LEU A 429 -2.53 4.92 33.90
CA LEU A 429 -3.46 4.85 35.02
C LEU A 429 -2.84 4.22 36.27
N ASP A 430 -1.95 3.25 36.11
CA ASP A 430 -1.21 2.65 37.22
C ASP A 430 -0.28 3.69 37.85
N TRP A 431 0.44 4.46 37.03
CA TRP A 431 1.23 5.61 37.51
C TRP A 431 0.36 6.65 38.22
N ALA A 432 -0.77 7.02 37.61
CA ALA A 432 -1.69 8.01 38.17
C ALA A 432 -2.27 7.58 39.53
N SER A 433 -2.40 6.27 39.78
CA SER A 433 -2.89 5.78 41.09
C SER A 433 -1.93 6.10 42.25
N THR A 434 -0.63 6.15 41.98
CA THR A 434 0.42 6.42 42.96
C THR A 434 0.93 7.86 42.89
N HIS A 435 0.78 8.52 41.73
CA HIS A 435 1.21 9.89 41.46
C HIS A 435 0.05 10.74 40.92
N PRO A 436 -1.04 10.92 41.70
CA PRO A 436 -2.31 11.45 41.20
C PRO A 436 -2.26 12.91 40.70
N LYS A 437 -1.17 13.62 40.96
CA LYS A 437 -0.98 15.03 40.58
C LYS A 437 0.23 15.25 39.67
N ASP A 438 0.76 14.19 39.06
CA ASP A 438 1.86 14.31 38.10
C ASP A 438 1.47 15.25 36.94
N ARG A 439 2.36 16.21 36.64
CA ARG A 439 2.12 17.30 35.68
C ARG A 439 1.89 16.82 34.25
N GLY A 440 2.37 15.62 33.89
CA GLY A 440 2.20 15.04 32.56
C GLY A 440 0.83 14.39 32.35
N LEU A 441 0.10 14.08 33.42
CA LEU A 441 -1.15 13.33 33.37
C LEU A 441 -2.32 14.02 32.66
N PRO A 442 -2.59 15.34 32.79
CA PRO A 442 -3.80 15.93 32.24
C PRO A 442 -3.98 15.68 30.74
N THR A 443 -2.93 15.96 29.97
CA THR A 443 -2.95 15.77 28.51
C THR A 443 -2.99 14.29 28.13
N ALA A 444 -2.18 13.45 28.78
CA ALA A 444 -2.15 12.01 28.50
C ALA A 444 -3.52 11.33 28.78
N LEU A 445 -4.13 11.62 29.93
CA LEU A 445 -5.45 11.09 30.30
C LEU A 445 -6.54 11.55 29.32
N ARG A 446 -6.52 12.81 28.89
CA ARG A 446 -7.42 13.30 27.83
C ARG A 446 -7.27 12.49 26.55
N MET A 447 -6.03 12.21 26.12
CA MET A 447 -5.81 11.46 24.88
C MET A 447 -6.30 10.02 25.01
N ILE A 448 -6.11 9.38 26.16
CA ILE A 448 -6.66 8.04 26.43
C ILE A 448 -8.20 8.06 26.35
N VAL A 449 -8.87 9.04 26.96
CA VAL A 449 -10.34 9.20 26.87
C VAL A 449 -10.82 9.34 25.42
N ARG A 450 -10.09 10.11 24.61
CA ARG A 450 -10.43 10.30 23.18
C ARG A 450 -10.19 9.02 22.38
N SER A 451 -9.06 8.35 22.61
CA SER A 451 -8.71 7.11 21.89
C SER A 451 -9.71 6.00 22.17
N ALA A 452 -10.21 5.91 23.41
CA ALA A 452 -11.21 4.92 23.78
C ALA A 452 -12.55 5.03 23.01
N ARG A 453 -12.76 6.10 22.25
CA ARG A 453 -13.98 6.37 21.45
C ARG A 453 -13.78 6.28 19.94
N GLY A 454 -12.56 6.41 19.45
CA GLY A 454 -12.29 6.56 18.02
C GLY A 454 -10.98 5.96 17.52
N GLY A 455 -10.18 5.40 18.42
CA GLY A 455 -8.96 4.66 18.09
C GLY A 455 -9.21 3.15 17.94
N CYS A 456 -8.13 2.39 17.94
CA CYS A 456 -8.17 0.94 18.03
C CYS A 456 -8.69 0.56 19.43
N VAL A 457 -9.68 -0.34 19.48
CA VAL A 457 -10.35 -0.75 20.73
C VAL A 457 -10.17 -2.24 20.96
N GLY A 458 -9.92 -2.61 22.22
CA GLY A 458 -9.93 -3.96 22.75
C GLY A 458 -10.98 -4.12 23.86
N PRO A 459 -11.01 -5.29 24.52
CA PRO A 459 -12.02 -5.61 25.55
C PRO A 459 -12.07 -4.60 26.70
N ASP A 460 -10.92 -4.06 27.11
CA ASP A 460 -10.79 -3.19 28.28
C ASP A 460 -10.87 -1.69 27.96
N THR A 461 -10.84 -1.32 26.68
CA THR A 461 -10.65 0.07 26.24
C THR A 461 -11.71 1.02 26.79
N GLN A 462 -12.99 0.62 26.79
CA GLN A 462 -14.06 1.48 27.32
C GLN A 462 -13.93 1.70 28.83
N ALA A 463 -13.56 0.66 29.59
CA ALA A 463 -13.37 0.76 31.02
C ALA A 463 -12.17 1.67 31.35
N LEU A 464 -11.08 1.55 30.59
CA LEU A 464 -9.91 2.42 30.71
C LEU A 464 -10.24 3.88 30.42
N GLY A 465 -10.98 4.16 29.35
CA GLY A 465 -11.43 5.52 29.06
C GLY A 465 -12.27 6.10 30.21
N LYS A 466 -13.18 5.33 30.82
CA LYS A 466 -13.98 5.77 31.99
C LYS A 466 -13.08 6.08 33.19
N ARG A 467 -12.10 5.23 33.47
CA ARG A 467 -11.12 5.44 34.56
C ARG A 467 -10.29 6.71 34.32
N ALA A 468 -9.78 6.91 33.10
CA ALA A 468 -9.02 8.09 32.72
C ALA A 468 -9.83 9.38 32.84
N PHE A 469 -11.10 9.37 32.38
CA PHE A 469 -12.02 10.49 32.52
C PHE A 469 -12.22 10.87 33.99
N ARG A 470 -12.52 9.87 34.85
CA ARG A 470 -12.73 10.10 36.28
C ARG A 470 -11.47 10.64 36.97
N HIS A 471 -10.30 10.09 36.63
CA HIS A 471 -9.03 10.55 37.21
C HIS A 471 -8.73 12.00 36.81
N LEU A 472 -8.88 12.32 35.52
CA LEU A 472 -8.67 13.67 34.98
C LEU A 472 -9.54 14.71 35.70
N HIS A 473 -10.84 14.47 35.79
CA HIS A 473 -11.79 15.40 36.41
C HIS A 473 -11.67 15.49 37.93
N ARG A 474 -11.25 14.41 38.60
CA ARG A 474 -11.04 14.39 40.05
C ARG A 474 -9.79 15.17 40.47
N HIS A 475 -8.68 14.97 39.77
CA HIS A 475 -7.38 15.50 40.21
C HIS A 475 -6.96 16.77 39.47
N PHE A 476 -7.55 17.07 38.31
CA PHE A 476 -7.23 18.24 37.49
C PHE A 476 -8.45 19.01 36.97
N PRO A 477 -9.45 19.34 37.81
CA PRO A 477 -10.72 19.93 37.38
C PRO A 477 -10.56 21.29 36.67
N SER A 478 -9.52 22.06 37.00
CA SER A 478 -9.25 23.37 36.41
C SER A 478 -8.37 23.34 35.16
N SER A 479 -7.82 22.18 34.81
CA SER A 479 -6.94 22.04 33.64
C SER A 479 -7.71 22.22 32.33
N GLU A 480 -7.05 22.75 31.31
CA GLU A 480 -7.63 22.87 29.97
C GLU A 480 -8.06 21.51 29.43
N ALA A 481 -7.26 20.47 29.70
CA ALA A 481 -7.57 19.10 29.31
C ALA A 481 -8.90 18.60 29.89
N ALA A 482 -9.21 18.90 31.16
CA ALA A 482 -10.48 18.53 31.79
C ALA A 482 -11.64 19.32 31.17
N LYS A 483 -11.48 20.64 31.02
CA LYS A 483 -12.51 21.55 30.46
C LYS A 483 -13.00 21.12 29.08
N ILE A 484 -12.09 20.71 28.20
CA ILE A 484 -12.40 20.29 26.83
C ILE A 484 -12.75 18.80 26.69
N THR A 485 -12.82 18.06 27.81
CA THR A 485 -13.18 16.64 27.86
C THR A 485 -14.55 16.47 28.52
N PHE A 486 -15.62 16.65 27.74
CA PHE A 486 -16.98 16.87 28.27
C PHE A 486 -17.71 15.62 28.80
N SER A 487 -17.38 14.41 28.36
CA SER A 487 -18.03 13.19 28.86
C SER A 487 -17.24 11.92 28.57
N HIS A 488 -17.52 10.88 29.33
CA HIS A 488 -17.38 9.47 28.94
C HIS A 488 -18.72 8.78 29.24
N ARG A 489 -19.56 8.53 28.23
CA ARG A 489 -20.76 7.68 28.40
C ARG A 489 -20.31 6.23 28.57
#